data_AF-A0A9X4FFW6-F1
#
_entry.id   AF-A0A9X4FFW6-F1
#
_cell.length_a   1.000
_cell.length_b   1.000
_cell.length_c   1.000
_cell.angle_alpha   90.00
_cell.angle_beta   90.00
_cell.angle_gamma   90.00
#
_symmetry.space_group_name_H-M   'P 1'
#
loop_
_entity.id
_entity.type
_entity.pdbx_description
1 polymer ?
#
loop_
_entity_poly.entity_id
_entity_poly.type
_entity_poly.pdbx_seq_one_letter_code
_entity_poly.pdbx_strand_id
1 'polypeptide(L)'
;MLYSTQRMGIRFCLDERGYQIDSKIDKDLTGLCRVCGQKIVRDEPFQLFQHTEQQCDHLVLSEVSERIANLIEERKNFSIPIDYRCTNSIGVEVLHCFVLVDNQTRPLIQLTTTDNQTIYLSITLEDSEVSNQQISELRRRFESVLELDLSNLTVPSTNFTSYLRELVLDGQFFKRCSWLSFNPLYTLTRNIASLERASIELQRQRALETLEAVNTQIKHSSSDLERYEREKQIAIQNLERYHDTQRRYDLNKNIDALKNEERELLNRVSSLKQQRRDLIGGTVADRLNEQINDLRKSYKLGQEHIKQQTKEKEQLKNEISLLRSQIESNQTDISNANWLKKILTRFGCNFGDLESELSQIVALSDSLSQIQNQANIAQNHLSELNSEIERKKEELVQNKKSVDFYQKEKFKLFRENNKLKDMLEKDDK
;
A
#
# COMPACT_ATOMS: atom_id res chain seq x y z
N MET A 1 3.86 32.09 18.29
CA MET A 1 5.16 31.59 18.73
C MET A 1 5.48 32.18 20.10
N LEU A 2 5.80 31.33 21.07
CA LEU A 2 6.24 31.71 22.42
C LEU A 2 7.72 32.06 22.37
N TYR A 3 8.04 33.34 22.25
CA TYR A 3 9.43 33.80 22.22
C TYR A 3 9.89 34.21 23.62
N SER A 4 11.06 33.72 24.05
CA SER A 4 11.67 34.05 25.36
C SER A 4 12.02 35.55 25.48
N THR A 5 12.12 36.24 24.34
CA THR A 5 12.59 37.62 24.20
C THR A 5 11.48 38.66 24.02
N GLN A 6 10.22 38.25 23.84
CA GLN A 6 9.10 39.20 23.78
C GLN A 6 8.81 39.75 25.18
N ARG A 7 8.68 41.08 25.30
CA ARG A 7 8.30 41.81 26.52
C ARG A 7 6.91 41.36 27.01
N MET A 8 6.88 40.22 27.68
CA MET A 8 5.71 39.73 28.39
C MET A 8 5.61 40.48 29.73
N GLY A 9 4.41 40.95 30.02
CA GLY A 9 4.10 41.41 31.36
C GLY A 9 4.21 40.25 32.35
N ILE A 10 4.89 40.50 33.47
CA ILE A 10 5.16 39.54 34.53
C ILE A 10 4.00 39.60 35.54
N ARG A 11 3.34 38.46 35.78
CA ARG A 11 2.28 38.38 36.78
C ARG A 11 2.84 37.98 38.13
N PHE A 12 3.77 37.03 38.15
CA PHE A 12 4.32 36.48 39.38
C PHE A 12 5.73 37.02 39.63
N CYS A 13 5.91 37.66 40.78
CA CYS A 13 7.20 38.20 41.20
C CYS A 13 7.40 38.02 42.71
N LEU A 14 8.49 38.56 43.26
CA LEU A 14 8.77 38.50 44.70
C LEU A 14 8.60 39.88 45.34
N ASP A 15 8.14 39.92 46.58
CA ASP A 15 8.25 41.10 47.43
C ASP A 15 9.69 41.27 47.97
N GLU A 16 9.94 42.34 48.74
CA GLU A 16 11.25 42.60 49.36
C GLU A 16 11.67 41.54 50.41
N ARG A 17 10.72 40.72 50.87
CA ARG A 17 10.95 39.64 51.84
C ARG A 17 11.15 38.28 51.14
N GLY A 18 11.03 38.23 49.81
CA GLY A 18 11.16 37.02 49.00
C GLY A 18 9.87 36.19 48.90
N TYR A 19 8.72 36.71 49.32
CA TYR A 19 7.43 36.05 49.14
C TYR A 19 6.88 36.29 47.74
N GLN A 20 6.24 35.27 47.16
CA GLN A 20 5.61 35.39 45.86
C GLN A 20 4.38 36.29 45.91
N ILE A 21 4.33 37.24 45.00
CA ILE A 21 3.22 38.18 44.82
C ILE A 21 2.59 37.98 43.42
N ASP A 22 1.26 37.99 43.37
CA ASP A 22 0.46 37.97 42.15
C ASP A 22 0.00 39.40 41.83
N SER A 23 0.44 39.93 40.69
CA SER A 23 0.11 41.29 40.25
C SER A 23 -1.40 41.56 40.12
N LYS A 24 -2.25 40.52 40.03
CA LYS A 24 -3.70 40.70 40.02
C LYS A 24 -4.30 40.99 41.38
N ILE A 25 -3.62 40.59 42.45
CA ILE A 25 -4.12 40.66 43.83
C ILE A 25 -3.37 41.77 44.58
N ASP A 26 -2.07 41.86 44.34
CA ASP A 26 -1.19 42.81 44.98
C ASP A 26 -1.44 44.23 44.45
N LYS A 27 -1.32 45.24 45.32
CA LYS A 27 -1.48 46.66 45.00
C LYS A 27 -0.15 47.40 44.86
N ASP A 28 0.97 46.76 45.21
CA ASP A 28 2.28 47.37 45.17
C ASP A 28 2.73 47.60 43.72
N LEU A 29 3.39 48.73 43.48
CA LEU A 29 3.85 49.14 42.16
C LEU A 29 5.27 48.65 41.84
N THR A 30 5.92 48.02 42.82
CA THR A 30 7.30 47.52 42.70
C THR A 30 7.41 46.11 43.24
N GLY A 31 8.23 45.29 42.60
CA GLY A 31 8.59 43.95 43.07
C GLY A 31 10.02 43.60 42.66
N LEU A 32 10.43 42.37 42.96
CA LEU A 32 11.70 41.79 42.57
C LEU A 32 11.47 40.66 41.57
N CYS A 33 12.31 40.61 40.52
CA CYS A 33 12.33 39.54 39.55
C CYS A 33 12.76 38.23 40.22
N ARG A 34 11.97 37.17 40.07
CA ARG A 34 12.23 35.85 40.64
C ARG A 34 13.52 35.19 40.16
N VAL A 35 13.97 35.54 38.96
CA VAL A 35 15.12 34.89 38.30
C VAL A 35 16.42 35.62 38.61
N CYS A 36 16.45 36.95 38.49
CA CYS A 36 17.68 37.74 38.68
C CYS A 36 17.70 38.60 39.96
N GLY A 37 16.60 38.65 40.72
CA GLY A 37 16.48 39.47 41.93
C GLY A 37 16.41 40.98 41.69
N GLN A 38 16.47 41.45 40.44
CA GLN A 38 16.42 42.88 40.11
C GLN A 38 15.00 43.45 40.27
N LYS A 39 14.91 44.76 40.50
CA LYS A 39 13.63 45.45 40.66
C LYS A 39 12.83 45.44 39.36
N ILE A 40 11.53 45.16 39.48
CA ILE A 40 10.53 45.27 38.42
C ILE A 40 9.44 46.24 38.87
N VAL A 41 8.83 46.94 37.91
CA VAL A 41 7.90 48.03 38.20
C VAL A 41 6.68 47.97 37.29
N ARG A 42 5.61 48.63 37.71
CA ARG A 42 4.42 48.93 36.91
C ARG A 42 3.90 50.30 37.28
N ASP A 43 3.25 50.97 36.35
CA ASP A 43 2.73 52.32 36.58
C ASP A 43 1.39 52.27 37.33
N GLU A 44 0.59 51.24 37.07
CA GLU A 44 -0.75 51.10 37.64
C GLU A 44 -1.00 49.71 38.26
N PRO A 45 -1.83 49.59 39.32
CA PRO A 45 -2.07 48.32 40.02
C PRO A 45 -2.73 47.21 39.19
N PHE A 46 -3.35 47.55 38.05
CA PHE A 46 -3.97 46.58 37.15
C PHE A 46 -3.01 46.10 36.04
N GLN A 47 -1.84 46.72 35.93
CA GLN A 47 -0.82 46.33 34.95
C GLN A 47 0.02 45.16 35.48
N LEU A 48 0.60 44.42 34.53
CA LEU A 48 1.63 43.42 34.82
C LEU A 48 2.98 44.11 35.02
N PHE A 49 3.83 43.55 35.88
CA PHE A 49 5.17 44.09 36.13
C PHE A 49 6.05 43.97 34.89
N GLN A 50 7.00 44.90 34.75
CA GLN A 50 7.97 44.92 33.67
C GLN A 50 9.37 45.24 34.20
N HIS A 51 10.40 44.75 33.51
CA HIS A 51 11.77 45.18 33.74
C HIS A 51 11.99 46.59 33.17
N THR A 52 12.74 47.41 33.91
CA THR A 52 13.05 48.80 33.52
C THR A 52 14.08 48.91 32.39
N GLU A 53 15.02 47.97 32.30
CA GLU A 53 16.17 48.07 31.39
C GLU A 53 16.15 46.96 30.32
N GLN A 54 16.20 45.70 30.77
CA GLN A 54 16.25 44.52 29.89
C GLN A 54 15.53 43.33 30.55
N GLN A 55 14.88 42.51 29.74
CA GLN A 55 14.14 41.33 30.22
C GLN A 55 15.13 40.22 30.57
N CYS A 56 14.91 39.56 31.71
CA CYS A 56 15.77 38.47 32.20
C CYS A 56 15.55 37.16 31.41
N ASP A 57 16.65 36.46 31.10
CA ASP A 57 16.73 35.35 30.12
C ASP A 57 15.88 34.10 30.43
N HIS A 58 15.32 33.96 31.64
CA HIS A 58 14.43 32.86 31.99
C HIS A 58 13.14 33.31 32.66
N LEU A 59 12.84 34.61 32.61
CA LEU A 59 11.66 35.16 33.27
C LEU A 59 10.36 34.71 32.61
N VAL A 60 10.34 34.65 31.28
CA VAL A 60 9.19 34.11 30.53
C VAL A 60 8.95 32.64 30.91
N LEU A 61 10.02 31.83 30.97
CA LEU A 61 9.92 30.44 31.42
C LEU A 61 9.38 30.36 32.85
N SER A 62 9.88 31.18 33.77
CA SER A 62 9.41 31.22 35.16
C SER A 62 7.93 31.58 35.25
N GLU A 63 7.46 32.55 34.47
CA GLU A 63 6.06 32.97 34.42
C GLU A 63 5.16 31.88 33.84
N VAL A 64 5.60 31.20 32.77
CA VAL A 64 4.87 30.07 32.16
C VAL A 64 4.81 28.89 33.14
N SER A 65 5.94 28.54 33.75
CA SER A 65 6.03 27.47 34.76
C SER A 65 5.06 27.72 35.91
N GLU A 66 4.96 28.96 36.38
CA GLU A 66 4.07 29.32 37.49
C GLU A 66 2.60 29.21 37.12
N ARG A 67 2.22 29.65 35.91
CA ARG A 67 0.84 29.51 35.44
C ARG A 67 0.46 28.04 35.30
N ILE A 68 1.36 27.23 34.75
CA ILE A 68 1.13 25.79 34.61
C ILE A 68 1.07 25.12 35.97
N ALA A 69 1.97 25.47 36.90
CA ALA A 69 1.97 24.91 38.25
C ALA A 69 0.65 25.14 38.99
N ASN A 70 0.16 26.39 38.98
CA ASN A 70 -1.14 26.75 39.57
C ASN A 70 -2.31 25.98 38.91
N LEU A 71 -2.30 25.85 37.57
CA LEU A 71 -3.34 25.12 36.86
C LEU A 71 -3.31 23.61 37.15
N ILE A 72 -2.12 23.03 37.31
CA ILE A 72 -1.96 21.62 37.72
C ILE A 72 -2.47 21.44 39.15
N GLU A 73 -2.15 22.35 40.07
CA GLU A 73 -2.61 22.32 41.45
C GLU A 73 -4.15 22.42 41.56
N GLU A 74 -4.78 23.24 40.72
CA GLU A 74 -6.24 23.32 40.60
C GLU A 74 -6.87 22.00 40.14
N ARG A 75 -6.26 21.32 39.15
CA ARG A 75 -6.83 20.13 38.51
C ARG A 75 -6.55 18.84 39.29
N LYS A 76 -5.41 18.78 40.00
CA LYS A 76 -4.87 17.66 40.78
C LYS A 76 -4.59 16.36 40.02
N ASN A 77 -5.26 16.10 38.90
CA ASN A 77 -5.09 14.87 38.11
C ASN A 77 -4.55 15.19 36.72
N PHE A 78 -3.52 14.47 36.29
CA PHE A 78 -2.84 14.66 35.01
C PHE A 78 -2.32 13.32 34.46
N SER A 79 -2.07 13.25 33.16
CA SER A 79 -1.52 12.05 32.53
C SER A 79 -0.07 12.27 32.12
N ILE A 80 0.84 11.38 32.52
CA ILE A 80 2.26 11.45 32.11
C ILE A 80 2.58 10.39 31.06
N PRO A 81 3.57 10.62 30.18
CA PRO A 81 3.99 9.61 29.21
C PRO A 81 4.63 8.41 29.90
N ILE A 82 4.30 7.20 29.44
CA ILE A 82 4.95 5.95 29.89
C ILE A 82 5.90 5.36 28.84
N ASP A 83 6.15 6.09 27.75
CA ASP A 83 7.16 5.72 26.77
C ASP A 83 7.81 6.97 26.18
N TYR A 84 9.07 6.86 25.72
CA TYR A 84 9.78 7.96 25.05
C TYR A 84 9.10 8.46 23.77
N ARG A 85 8.20 7.67 23.17
CA ARG A 85 7.44 8.06 21.97
C ARG A 85 6.15 8.81 22.30
N CYS A 86 5.85 8.98 23.59
CA CYS A 86 4.68 9.63 24.13
C CYS A 86 3.36 9.04 23.59
N THR A 87 3.34 7.74 23.24
CA THR A 87 2.18 7.07 22.65
C THR A 87 1.20 6.58 23.70
N ASN A 88 1.71 6.16 24.86
CA ASN A 88 0.90 5.72 25.98
C ASN A 88 1.09 6.66 27.18
N SER A 89 0.10 6.69 28.06
CA SER A 89 0.13 7.53 29.26
C SER A 89 -0.48 6.84 30.47
N ILE A 90 -0.08 7.27 31.66
CA ILE A 90 -0.67 6.86 32.93
C ILE A 90 -1.21 8.07 33.68
N GLY A 91 -2.37 7.94 34.30
CA GLY A 91 -2.93 8.95 35.18
C GLY A 91 -2.17 9.03 36.50
N VAL A 92 -1.91 10.25 36.96
CA VAL A 92 -1.18 10.55 38.19
C VAL A 92 -1.94 11.65 38.94
N GLU A 93 -2.03 11.48 40.26
CA GLU A 93 -2.61 12.47 41.16
C GLU A 93 -1.48 13.27 41.86
N VAL A 94 -1.58 14.60 41.83
CA VAL A 94 -0.65 15.55 42.43
C VAL A 94 -1.14 15.97 43.81
N LEU A 95 -0.30 15.79 44.81
CA LEU A 95 -0.50 16.33 46.15
C LEU A 95 -0.02 17.78 46.25
N HIS A 96 1.18 18.04 45.73
CA HIS A 96 1.84 19.33 45.81
C HIS A 96 2.52 19.70 44.50
N CYS A 97 2.45 20.98 44.15
CA CYS A 97 3.00 21.53 42.91
C CYS A 97 3.69 22.86 43.23
N PHE A 98 4.98 22.99 42.96
CA PHE A 98 5.73 24.22 43.21
C PHE A 98 6.72 24.51 42.10
N VAL A 99 6.99 25.79 41.83
CA VAL A 99 8.05 26.16 40.89
C VAL A 99 9.36 26.35 41.64
N LEU A 100 10.36 25.57 41.26
CA LEU A 100 11.74 25.74 41.67
C LEU A 100 12.44 26.69 40.71
N VAL A 101 12.91 27.82 41.23
CA VAL A 101 13.78 28.75 40.52
C VAL A 101 15.10 28.78 41.27
N ASP A 102 16.19 28.38 40.60
CA ASP A 102 17.54 28.52 41.13
C ASP A 102 18.48 29.11 40.08
N ASN A 103 19.68 29.52 40.50
CA ASN A 103 20.63 30.18 39.61
C ASN A 103 21.42 29.20 38.72
N GLN A 104 21.23 27.89 38.89
CA GLN A 104 22.05 26.84 38.26
C GLN A 104 21.28 26.11 37.15
N THR A 105 19.96 26.08 37.24
CA THR A 105 19.04 25.39 36.35
C THR A 105 17.87 26.30 35.96
N ARG A 106 17.20 25.94 34.88
CA ARG A 106 16.01 26.66 34.41
C ARG A 106 14.88 26.51 35.43
N PRO A 107 13.86 27.38 35.44
CA PRO A 107 12.67 27.18 36.26
C PRO A 107 12.06 25.79 36.02
N LEU A 108 11.91 25.00 37.08
CA LEU A 108 11.33 23.65 37.05
C LEU A 108 10.02 23.64 37.83
N ILE A 109 9.05 22.85 37.38
CA ILE A 109 7.85 22.57 38.18
C ILE A 109 8.10 21.25 38.90
N GLN A 110 8.17 21.30 40.22
CA GLN A 110 8.23 20.13 41.08
C GLN A 110 6.80 19.63 41.34
N LEU A 111 6.54 18.38 40.96
CA LEU A 111 5.29 17.68 41.19
C LEU A 111 5.52 16.56 42.19
N THR A 112 4.82 16.62 43.32
CA THR A 112 4.77 15.52 44.29
C THR A 112 3.49 14.73 44.10
N THR A 113 3.60 13.45 43.78
CA THR A 113 2.46 12.56 43.55
C THR A 113 1.92 11.99 44.87
N THR A 114 0.73 11.39 44.83
CA THR A 114 0.12 10.68 45.98
C THR A 114 0.98 9.57 46.58
N ASP A 115 1.83 8.94 45.75
CA ASP A 115 2.82 7.95 46.18
C ASP A 115 4.09 8.57 46.79
N ASN A 116 4.06 9.87 47.10
CA ASN A 116 5.17 10.68 47.60
C ASN A 116 6.39 10.67 46.68
N GLN A 117 6.17 10.51 45.38
CA GLN A 117 7.22 10.55 44.36
C GLN A 117 7.32 11.95 43.78
N THR A 118 8.54 12.39 43.51
CA THR A 118 8.78 13.71 42.93
C THR A 118 9.12 13.58 41.46
N ILE A 119 8.39 14.29 40.60
CA ILE A 119 8.64 14.42 39.17
C ILE A 119 8.89 15.89 38.88
N TYR A 120 9.93 16.19 38.12
CA TYR A 120 10.23 17.56 37.71
C TYR A 120 9.82 17.76 36.26
N LEU A 121 9.12 18.86 35.96
CA LEU A 121 8.84 19.32 34.61
C LEU A 121 9.75 20.49 34.27
N SER A 122 10.46 20.38 33.15
CA SER A 122 11.18 21.47 32.50
C SER A 122 10.39 21.94 31.28
N ILE A 123 10.41 23.23 30.98
CA ILE A 123 9.67 23.80 29.85
C ILE A 123 10.65 24.23 28.76
N THR A 124 10.31 23.89 27.52
CA THR A 124 11.05 24.31 26.33
C THR A 124 10.15 25.16 25.43
N LEU A 125 10.65 26.34 25.05
CA LEU A 125 10.07 27.28 24.07
C LEU A 125 10.98 27.38 22.84
N GLU A 126 10.47 27.96 21.76
CA GLU A 126 11.13 28.05 20.45
C GLU A 126 12.50 28.75 20.50
N ASP A 127 12.60 29.85 21.27
CA ASP A 127 13.85 30.62 21.46
C ASP A 127 14.63 30.20 22.73
N SER A 128 14.29 29.08 23.36
CA SER A 128 14.89 28.66 24.63
C SER A 128 15.43 27.24 24.58
N GLU A 129 16.18 26.90 23.53
CA GLU A 129 16.80 25.58 23.39
C GLU A 129 17.63 25.18 24.62
N VAL A 130 17.46 23.93 25.06
CA VAL A 130 18.21 23.38 26.19
C VAL A 130 19.63 23.04 25.78
N SER A 131 20.63 23.75 26.33
CA SER A 131 22.02 23.38 26.11
C SER A 131 22.30 21.98 26.68
N ASN A 132 23.12 21.19 26.00
CA ASN A 132 23.49 19.84 26.45
C ASN A 132 24.11 19.81 27.85
N GLN A 133 24.77 20.90 28.25
CA GLN A 133 25.31 21.06 29.60
C GLN A 133 24.20 21.18 30.65
N GLN A 134 23.16 21.97 30.39
CA GLN A 134 22.00 22.09 31.27
C GLN A 134 21.21 20.78 31.36
N ILE A 135 21.04 20.05 30.25
CA ILE A 135 20.41 18.71 30.26
C ILE A 135 21.18 17.77 31.18
N SER A 136 22.52 17.80 31.09
CA SER A 136 23.39 16.95 31.90
C SER A 136 23.31 17.30 33.39
N GLU A 137 23.22 18.60 33.73
CA GLU A 137 23.04 19.06 35.10
C GLU A 137 21.67 18.67 35.68
N LEU A 138 20.61 18.79 34.89
CA LEU A 138 19.26 18.34 35.25
C LEU A 138 19.24 16.83 35.53
N ARG A 139 19.86 16.03 34.67
CA ARG A 139 19.99 14.57 34.85
C ARG A 139 20.79 14.18 36.10
N ARG A 140 21.78 14.98 36.47
CA ARG A 140 22.63 14.71 37.64
C ARG A 140 21.92 15.07 38.95
N ARG A 141 21.19 16.17 38.97
CA ARG A 141 20.56 16.72 40.18
C ARG A 141 19.19 16.13 40.46
N PHE A 142 18.45 15.72 39.43
CA PHE A 142 17.06 15.30 39.54
C PHE A 142 16.84 13.91 38.97
N GLU A 143 16.09 13.11 39.73
CA GLU A 143 15.91 11.69 39.47
C GLU A 143 14.98 11.42 38.29
N SER A 144 13.91 12.19 38.16
CA SER A 144 12.91 12.04 37.10
C SER A 144 12.56 13.42 36.55
N VAL A 145 12.95 13.68 35.31
CA VAL A 145 12.72 14.97 34.65
C VAL A 145 12.01 14.74 33.33
N LEU A 146 10.84 15.36 33.20
CA LEU A 146 10.07 15.46 31.98
C LEU A 146 10.31 16.84 31.35
N GLU A 147 10.49 16.88 30.05
CA GLU A 147 10.47 18.12 29.27
C GLU A 147 9.09 18.28 28.64
N LEU A 148 8.50 19.46 28.80
CA LEU A 148 7.27 19.88 28.17
C LEU A 148 7.59 20.83 27.02
N ASP A 149 7.35 20.38 25.79
CA ASP A 149 7.57 21.18 24.59
C ASP A 149 6.36 22.06 24.28
N LEU A 150 6.58 23.38 24.38
CA LEU A 150 5.60 24.41 24.05
C LEU A 150 6.03 25.26 22.85
N SER A 151 7.09 24.87 22.14
CA SER A 151 7.68 25.64 21.03
C SER A 151 6.66 25.92 19.91
N ASN A 152 5.76 24.97 19.66
CA ASN A 152 4.74 25.08 18.61
C ASN A 152 3.49 25.90 19.02
N LEU A 153 3.48 26.54 20.19
CA LEU A 153 2.30 27.28 20.67
C LEU A 153 2.36 28.77 20.35
N THR A 154 1.18 29.37 20.18
CA THR A 154 1.03 30.79 19.87
C THR A 154 0.45 31.54 21.05
N VAL A 155 1.24 32.45 21.62
CA VAL A 155 0.81 33.28 22.76
C VAL A 155 -0.32 34.20 22.33
N PRO A 156 -1.51 34.12 22.94
CA PRO A 156 -2.52 35.14 22.76
C PRO A 156 -2.15 36.41 23.55
N SER A 157 -2.44 37.58 22.97
CA SER A 157 -2.23 38.89 23.61
C SER A 157 -3.02 39.08 24.91
N THR A 158 -4.10 38.33 25.09
CA THR A 158 -4.95 38.35 26.28
C THR A 158 -5.35 36.93 26.71
N ASN A 159 -5.60 36.74 28.00
CA ASN A 159 -6.12 35.49 28.58
C ASN A 159 -5.20 34.26 28.46
N PHE A 160 -3.90 34.49 28.55
CA PHE A 160 -2.87 33.43 28.45
C PHE A 160 -3.03 32.27 29.44
N THR A 161 -3.56 32.51 30.65
CA THR A 161 -3.81 31.42 31.61
C THR A 161 -4.91 30.46 31.14
N SER A 162 -6.01 30.96 30.59
CA SER A 162 -7.05 30.10 30.00
C SER A 162 -6.53 29.33 28.79
N TYR A 163 -5.71 29.99 27.96
CA TYR A 163 -5.05 29.33 26.83
C TYR A 163 -4.20 28.12 27.25
N LEU A 164 -3.36 28.27 28.30
CA LEU A 164 -2.57 27.16 28.84
C LEU A 164 -3.47 26.04 29.39
N ARG A 165 -4.57 26.39 30.07
CA ARG A 165 -5.54 25.41 30.59
C ARG A 165 -6.15 24.57 29.46
N GLU A 166 -6.55 25.21 28.36
CA GLU A 166 -7.30 24.55 27.29
C GLU A 166 -6.43 23.82 26.27
N LEU A 167 -5.20 24.29 26.00
CA LEU A 167 -4.37 23.77 24.90
C LEU A 167 -3.09 23.05 25.35
N VAL A 168 -2.63 23.30 26.59
CA VAL A 168 -1.44 22.65 27.14
C VAL A 168 -1.84 21.53 28.09
N LEU A 169 -2.71 21.82 29.05
CA LEU A 169 -3.21 20.86 30.02
C LEU A 169 -4.48 20.15 29.52
N ASP A 170 -4.57 19.86 28.23
CA ASP A 170 -5.69 19.12 27.67
C ASP A 170 -5.55 17.60 27.91
N GLY A 171 -6.44 16.79 27.33
CA GLY A 171 -6.33 15.33 27.39
C GLY A 171 -5.12 14.75 26.65
N GLN A 172 -4.36 15.57 25.92
CA GLN A 172 -3.17 15.19 25.15
C GLN A 172 -1.88 15.77 25.72
N PHE A 173 -1.90 16.34 26.92
CA PHE A 173 -0.72 16.87 27.61
C PHE A 173 0.50 15.92 27.53
N PHE A 174 0.30 14.62 27.77
CA PHE A 174 1.37 13.62 27.72
C PHE A 174 2.11 13.54 26.38
N LYS A 175 1.46 13.88 25.25
CA LYS A 175 2.08 13.87 23.91
C LYS A 175 3.07 15.00 23.70
N ARG A 176 2.99 16.05 24.53
CA ARG A 176 3.91 17.19 24.54
C ARG A 176 5.10 16.98 25.48
N CYS A 177 5.09 15.89 26.25
CA CYS A 177 6.08 15.61 27.27
C CYS A 177 7.09 14.56 26.80
N SER A 178 8.38 14.84 26.86
CA SER A 178 9.46 13.88 26.61
C SER A 178 10.22 13.58 27.91
N TRP A 179 10.84 12.40 28.03
CA TRP A 179 11.67 12.07 29.20
C TRP A 179 13.10 12.60 29.01
N LEU A 180 13.52 13.54 29.86
CA LEU A 180 14.92 14.00 29.93
C LEU A 180 15.77 13.11 30.83
N SER A 181 15.22 12.69 31.96
CA SER A 181 15.89 11.84 32.95
C SER A 181 14.88 10.88 33.57
N PHE A 182 15.32 9.67 33.86
CA PHE A 182 14.46 8.62 34.38
C PHE A 182 15.20 7.75 35.40
N ASN A 183 14.72 7.73 36.64
CA ASN A 183 15.28 6.86 37.68
C ASN A 183 14.39 5.63 37.90
N PRO A 184 14.80 4.42 37.49
CA PRO A 184 13.98 3.21 37.55
C PRO A 184 13.84 2.61 38.96
N LEU A 185 14.43 3.22 39.99
CA LEU A 185 14.35 2.73 41.37
C LEU A 185 13.01 3.07 42.05
N TYR A 186 12.25 4.03 41.52
CA TYR A 186 10.95 4.43 42.05
C TYR A 186 9.82 3.61 41.42
N THR A 187 8.72 3.41 42.15
CA THR A 187 7.67 2.46 41.74
C THR A 187 7.02 2.82 40.40
N LEU A 188 6.70 4.11 40.17
CA LEU A 188 6.06 4.57 38.94
C LEU A 188 6.98 4.41 37.73
N THR A 189 8.23 4.86 37.86
CA THR A 189 9.25 4.76 36.83
C THR A 189 9.67 3.29 36.60
N ARG A 190 9.75 2.45 37.62
CA ARG A 190 10.02 1.01 37.44
C ARG A 190 8.94 0.33 36.59
N ASN A 191 7.67 0.63 36.85
CA ASN A 191 6.56 0.09 36.08
C ASN A 191 6.63 0.55 34.61
N ILE A 192 6.92 1.83 34.39
CA ILE A 192 7.13 2.41 33.06
C ILE A 192 8.28 1.72 32.32
N ALA A 193 9.46 1.57 32.94
CA ALA A 193 10.61 0.87 32.33
C ALA A 193 10.31 -0.61 32.01
N SER A 194 9.50 -1.28 32.83
CA SER A 194 9.10 -2.67 32.58
C SER A 194 8.20 -2.79 31.35
N LEU A 195 7.30 -1.84 31.14
CA LEU A 195 6.41 -1.78 29.99
C LEU A 195 7.20 -1.47 28.70
N GLU A 196 8.18 -0.57 28.77
CA GLU A 196 9.07 -0.29 27.63
C GLU A 196 9.88 -1.51 27.22
N ARG A 197 10.47 -2.22 28.18
CA ARG A 197 11.26 -3.43 27.90
C ARG A 197 10.43 -4.50 27.19
N ALA A 198 9.18 -4.69 27.61
CA ALA A 198 8.26 -5.62 26.94
C ALA A 198 7.94 -5.19 25.50
N SER A 199 7.74 -3.88 25.28
CA SER A 199 7.47 -3.33 23.94
C SER A 199 8.66 -3.50 22.99
N ILE A 200 9.89 -3.24 23.48
CA ILE A 200 11.12 -3.41 22.70
C ILE A 200 11.34 -4.88 22.34
N GLU A 201 11.13 -5.80 23.28
CA GLU A 201 11.30 -7.24 23.03
C GLU A 201 10.30 -7.75 21.98
N LEU A 202 9.04 -7.30 22.04
CA LEU A 202 8.02 -7.63 21.04
C LEU A 202 8.40 -7.12 19.64
N GLN A 203 8.91 -5.89 19.53
CA GLN A 203 9.36 -5.35 18.24
C GLN A 203 10.56 -6.13 17.69
N ARG A 204 11.50 -6.52 18.56
CA ARG A 204 12.65 -7.35 18.18
C ARG A 204 12.20 -8.70 17.63
N GLN A 205 11.24 -9.35 18.27
CA GLN A 205 10.73 -10.64 17.83
C GLN A 205 10.07 -10.55 16.44
N ARG A 206 9.24 -9.54 16.21
CA ARG A 206 8.65 -9.28 14.88
C ARG A 206 9.70 -9.05 13.79
N ALA A 207 10.76 -8.33 14.12
CA ALA A 207 11.86 -8.09 13.19
C ALA A 207 12.60 -9.39 12.84
N LEU A 208 12.80 -10.29 13.80
CA LEU A 208 13.40 -11.61 13.58
C LEU A 208 12.53 -12.49 12.67
N GLU A 209 11.22 -12.55 12.93
CA GLU A 209 10.26 -13.30 12.09
C GLU A 209 10.25 -12.79 10.64
N THR A 210 10.29 -11.47 10.46
CA THR A 210 10.34 -10.84 9.14
C THR A 210 11.65 -11.21 8.41
N LEU A 211 12.77 -11.22 9.11
CA LEU A 211 14.08 -11.57 8.55
C LEU A 211 14.13 -13.05 8.12
N GLU A 212 13.53 -13.96 8.90
CA GLU A 212 13.38 -15.36 8.51
C GLU A 212 12.54 -15.55 7.26
N ALA A 213 11.41 -14.82 7.14
CA ALA A 213 10.57 -14.84 5.94
C ALA A 213 11.32 -14.34 4.69
N VAL A 214 12.09 -13.26 4.80
CA VAL A 214 12.91 -12.74 3.70
C VAL A 214 13.99 -13.76 3.31
N ASN A 215 14.64 -14.39 4.29
CA ASN A 215 15.67 -15.40 4.02
C ASN A 215 15.10 -16.64 3.31
N THR A 216 13.90 -17.09 3.67
CA THR A 216 13.26 -18.20 2.94
C THR A 216 12.93 -17.79 1.51
N GLN A 217 12.44 -16.57 1.27
CA GLN A 217 12.17 -16.08 -0.07
C GLN A 217 13.44 -15.98 -0.94
N ILE A 218 14.55 -15.48 -0.38
CA ILE A 218 15.86 -15.45 -1.07
C ILE A 218 16.30 -16.86 -1.48
N LYS A 219 16.13 -17.86 -0.61
CA LYS A 219 16.46 -19.26 -0.94
C LYS A 219 15.63 -19.79 -2.11
N HIS A 220 14.32 -19.51 -2.15
CA HIS A 220 13.46 -19.91 -3.26
C HIS A 220 13.91 -19.23 -4.57
N SER A 221 14.11 -17.91 -4.55
CA SER A 221 14.59 -17.17 -5.73
C SER A 221 15.95 -17.65 -6.23
N SER A 222 16.86 -18.00 -5.32
CA SER A 222 18.17 -18.58 -5.70
C SER A 222 18.01 -19.94 -6.39
N SER A 223 17.11 -20.80 -5.89
CA SER A 223 16.80 -22.10 -6.51
C SER A 223 16.18 -21.93 -7.90
N ASP A 224 15.30 -20.93 -8.09
CA ASP A 224 14.71 -20.64 -9.38
C ASP A 224 15.75 -20.14 -10.39
N LEU A 225 16.67 -19.27 -9.96
CA LEU A 225 17.80 -18.81 -10.79
C LEU A 225 18.66 -19.98 -11.28
N GLU A 226 19.01 -20.92 -10.42
CA GLU A 226 19.76 -22.13 -10.80
C GLU A 226 18.96 -23.01 -11.77
N ARG A 227 17.63 -23.03 -11.68
CA ARG A 227 16.77 -23.73 -12.65
C ARG A 227 16.82 -23.02 -14.01
N TYR A 228 16.65 -21.71 -14.05
CA TYR A 228 16.67 -20.93 -15.29
C TYR A 228 18.02 -20.98 -16.00
N GLU A 229 19.14 -20.96 -15.28
CA GLU A 229 20.47 -21.07 -15.90
C GLU A 229 20.65 -22.45 -16.57
N ARG A 230 20.13 -23.52 -15.96
CA ARG A 230 20.13 -24.87 -16.56
C ARG A 230 19.25 -24.94 -17.80
N GLU A 231 18.03 -24.39 -17.75
CA GLU A 231 17.11 -24.35 -18.89
C GLU A 231 17.68 -23.56 -20.07
N LYS A 232 18.31 -22.41 -19.80
CA LYS A 232 19.03 -21.61 -20.80
C LYS A 232 20.13 -22.41 -21.48
N GLN A 233 20.93 -23.16 -20.71
CA GLN A 233 22.01 -23.97 -21.28
C GLN A 233 21.48 -25.10 -22.18
N ILE A 234 20.36 -25.72 -21.80
CA ILE A 234 19.67 -26.71 -22.63
C ILE A 234 19.14 -26.07 -23.92
N ALA A 235 18.55 -24.88 -23.85
CA ALA A 235 18.05 -24.17 -25.02
C ALA A 235 19.16 -23.83 -26.02
N ILE A 236 20.33 -23.38 -25.53
CA ILE A 236 21.52 -23.12 -26.37
C ILE A 236 21.96 -24.40 -27.10
N GLN A 237 22.10 -25.51 -26.37
CA GLN A 237 22.50 -26.79 -26.97
C GLN A 237 21.50 -27.28 -28.03
N ASN A 238 20.21 -27.07 -27.80
CA ASN A 238 19.17 -27.43 -28.77
C ASN A 238 19.27 -26.56 -30.02
N LEU A 239 19.48 -25.26 -29.89
CA LEU A 239 19.68 -24.34 -31.02
C LEU A 239 20.89 -24.74 -31.88
N GLU A 240 22.02 -25.07 -31.26
CA GLU A 240 23.21 -25.55 -31.97
C GLU A 240 22.90 -26.83 -32.78
N ARG A 241 22.20 -27.80 -32.17
CA ARG A 241 21.77 -29.03 -32.87
C ARG A 241 20.86 -28.74 -34.05
N TYR A 242 19.93 -27.80 -33.92
CA TYR A 242 19.04 -27.41 -35.01
C TYR A 242 19.83 -26.81 -36.18
N HIS A 243 20.77 -25.89 -35.90
CA HIS A 243 21.63 -25.30 -36.94
C HIS A 243 22.49 -26.35 -37.67
N ASP A 244 23.07 -27.30 -36.94
CA ASP A 244 23.84 -28.39 -37.55
C ASP A 244 22.97 -29.28 -38.44
N THR A 245 21.75 -29.57 -38.01
CA THR A 245 20.79 -30.38 -38.77
C THR A 245 20.39 -29.68 -40.06
N GLN A 246 20.12 -28.37 -40.00
CA GLN A 246 19.81 -27.55 -41.16
C GLN A 246 20.98 -27.52 -42.14
N ARG A 247 22.20 -27.31 -41.64
CA ARG A 247 23.42 -27.32 -42.46
C ARG A 247 23.62 -28.66 -43.19
N ARG A 248 23.37 -29.78 -42.51
CA ARG A 248 23.43 -31.12 -43.13
C ARG A 248 22.37 -31.29 -44.22
N TYR A 249 21.16 -30.80 -43.99
CA TYR A 249 20.08 -30.84 -44.98
C TYR A 249 20.46 -30.05 -46.25
N ASP A 250 20.97 -28.82 -46.08
CA ASP A 250 21.40 -27.99 -47.21
C ASP A 250 22.56 -28.62 -47.98
N LEU A 251 23.53 -29.23 -47.28
CA LEU A 251 24.61 -29.98 -47.92
C LEU A 251 24.09 -31.17 -48.73
N ASN A 252 23.17 -31.96 -48.18
CA ASN A 252 22.56 -33.09 -48.91
C ASN A 252 21.82 -32.62 -50.16
N LYS A 253 21.04 -31.54 -50.05
CA LYS A 253 20.35 -30.93 -51.18
C LYS A 253 21.33 -30.50 -52.28
N ASN A 254 22.46 -29.89 -51.92
CA ASN A 254 23.50 -29.51 -52.86
C ASN A 254 24.19 -30.72 -53.50
N ILE A 255 24.45 -31.78 -52.74
CA ILE A 255 25.03 -33.04 -53.27
C ILE A 255 24.09 -33.66 -54.31
N ASP A 256 22.79 -33.70 -54.04
CA ASP A 256 21.82 -34.27 -54.97
C ASP A 256 21.67 -33.42 -56.25
N ALA A 257 21.74 -32.09 -56.12
CA ALA A 257 21.78 -31.20 -57.27
C ALA A 257 23.01 -31.46 -58.16
N LEU A 258 24.20 -31.57 -57.56
CA LEU A 258 25.45 -31.86 -58.29
C LEU A 258 25.43 -33.24 -58.97
N LYS A 259 24.88 -34.27 -58.32
CA LYS A 259 24.71 -35.61 -58.93
C LYS A 259 23.80 -35.57 -60.15
N ASN A 260 22.75 -34.74 -60.12
CA ASN A 260 21.86 -34.59 -61.26
C ASN A 260 22.56 -33.87 -62.41
N GLU A 261 23.30 -32.79 -62.15
CA GLU A 261 24.13 -32.13 -63.17
C GLU A 261 25.16 -33.09 -63.78
N GLU A 262 25.83 -33.90 -62.96
CA GLU A 262 26.77 -34.92 -63.45
C GLU A 262 26.10 -35.91 -64.41
N ARG A 263 24.91 -36.43 -64.07
CA ARG A 263 24.16 -37.33 -64.96
C ARG A 263 23.75 -36.64 -66.26
N GLU A 264 23.30 -35.40 -66.19
CA GLU A 264 22.94 -34.63 -67.39
C GLU A 264 24.14 -34.45 -68.32
N LEU A 265 25.31 -34.11 -67.77
CA LEU A 265 26.55 -34.00 -68.53
C LEU A 265 26.98 -35.34 -69.15
N LEU A 266 26.91 -36.44 -68.39
CA LEU A 266 27.20 -37.80 -68.91
C LEU A 266 26.26 -38.20 -70.05
N ASN A 267 24.97 -37.89 -69.92
CA ASN A 267 23.98 -38.10 -70.97
C ASN A 267 24.29 -37.25 -72.21
N ARG A 268 24.69 -35.98 -72.01
CA ARG A 268 25.09 -35.07 -73.09
C ARG A 268 26.32 -35.59 -73.83
N VAL A 269 27.34 -36.06 -73.11
CA VAL A 269 28.54 -36.66 -73.71
C VAL A 269 28.19 -37.92 -74.51
N SER A 270 27.32 -38.76 -73.98
CA SER A 270 26.87 -39.99 -74.67
C SER A 270 26.09 -39.68 -75.94
N SER A 271 25.19 -38.69 -75.89
CA SER A 271 24.48 -38.14 -77.04
C SER A 271 25.44 -37.61 -78.11
N LEU A 272 26.44 -36.81 -77.72
CA LEU A 272 27.44 -36.27 -78.65
C LEU A 272 28.30 -37.37 -79.30
N LYS A 273 28.67 -38.41 -78.54
CA LYS A 273 29.37 -39.59 -79.09
C LYS A 273 28.50 -40.34 -80.11
N GLN A 274 27.21 -40.46 -79.84
CA GLN A 274 26.27 -41.11 -80.76
C GLN A 274 26.10 -40.27 -82.03
N GLN A 275 25.86 -38.96 -81.91
CA GLN A 275 25.78 -38.03 -83.04
C GLN A 275 27.03 -38.10 -83.92
N ARG A 276 28.23 -38.19 -83.32
CA ARG A 276 29.49 -38.38 -84.05
C ARG A 276 29.52 -39.69 -84.83
N ARG A 277 29.12 -40.82 -84.24
CA ARG A 277 29.09 -42.13 -84.92
C ARG A 277 28.10 -42.12 -86.08
N ASP A 278 26.93 -41.57 -85.84
CA ASP A 278 25.90 -41.50 -86.86
C ASP A 278 26.36 -40.60 -88.02
N LEU A 279 27.07 -39.49 -87.75
CA LEU A 279 27.62 -38.57 -88.79
C LEU A 279 28.62 -39.26 -89.73
N ILE A 280 29.24 -40.37 -89.29
CA ILE A 280 30.24 -41.14 -90.03
C ILE A 280 29.58 -42.24 -90.91
N GLY A 281 28.31 -42.60 -90.69
CA GLY A 281 27.68 -43.83 -91.24
C GLY A 281 26.74 -43.72 -92.46
N GLY A 282 26.38 -42.53 -92.96
CA GLY A 282 25.35 -42.37 -94.03
C GLY A 282 23.92 -42.65 -93.53
N THR A 283 22.81 -42.28 -94.15
CA THR A 283 22.42 -41.57 -95.38
C THR A 283 21.52 -40.38 -95.00
N VAL A 284 21.65 -39.26 -95.70
CA VAL A 284 21.21 -37.93 -95.20
C VAL A 284 19.68 -37.75 -95.13
N ALA A 285 18.87 -38.53 -95.85
CA ALA A 285 17.44 -38.25 -96.02
C ALA A 285 16.53 -38.81 -94.90
N ASP A 286 16.62 -40.11 -94.57
CA ASP A 286 15.80 -40.71 -93.50
C ASP A 286 16.19 -40.17 -92.12
N ARG A 287 17.49 -39.89 -91.97
CA ARG A 287 18.07 -39.28 -90.78
C ARG A 287 17.62 -37.83 -90.57
N LEU A 288 17.36 -37.08 -91.64
CA LEU A 288 16.75 -35.75 -91.54
C LEU A 288 15.32 -35.85 -91.05
N ASN A 289 14.56 -36.87 -91.47
CA ASN A 289 13.17 -37.07 -91.04
C ASN A 289 13.08 -37.53 -89.58
N GLU A 290 13.97 -38.42 -89.13
CA GLU A 290 14.09 -38.77 -87.71
C GLU A 290 14.55 -37.58 -86.87
N GLN A 291 15.55 -36.82 -87.32
CA GLN A 291 15.99 -35.60 -86.63
C GLN A 291 14.88 -34.55 -86.56
N ILE A 292 14.06 -34.39 -87.60
CA ILE A 292 12.90 -33.49 -87.61
C ILE A 292 11.84 -33.99 -86.60
N ASN A 293 11.58 -35.29 -86.53
CA ASN A 293 10.59 -35.84 -85.59
C ASN A 293 11.08 -35.79 -84.14
N ASP A 294 12.38 -36.00 -83.90
CA ASP A 294 12.99 -35.84 -82.59
C ASP A 294 13.05 -34.38 -82.18
N LEU A 295 13.33 -33.46 -83.11
CA LEU A 295 13.21 -32.02 -82.87
C LEU A 295 11.77 -31.63 -82.56
N ARG A 296 10.77 -32.20 -83.25
CA ARG A 296 9.34 -31.95 -82.94
C ARG A 296 8.95 -32.49 -81.57
N LYS A 297 9.41 -33.68 -81.18
CA LYS A 297 9.18 -34.24 -79.83
C LYS A 297 9.88 -33.43 -78.75
N SER A 298 11.14 -33.07 -78.96
CA SER A 298 11.93 -32.25 -78.04
C SER A 298 11.36 -30.84 -77.92
N TYR A 299 10.86 -30.26 -79.01
CA TYR A 299 10.15 -28.99 -79.01
C TYR A 299 8.82 -29.08 -78.23
N LYS A 300 8.05 -30.17 -78.40
CA LYS A 300 6.81 -30.39 -77.64
C LYS A 300 7.09 -30.56 -76.14
N LEU A 301 8.09 -31.36 -75.76
CA LEU A 301 8.56 -31.49 -74.38
C LEU A 301 9.06 -30.15 -73.83
N GLY A 302 9.80 -29.38 -74.63
CA GLY A 302 10.25 -28.04 -74.28
C GLY A 302 9.09 -27.09 -74.02
N GLN A 303 8.03 -27.13 -74.84
CA GLN A 303 6.81 -26.35 -74.59
C GLN A 303 6.09 -26.79 -73.31
N GLU A 304 6.07 -28.08 -72.99
CA GLU A 304 5.50 -28.59 -71.75
C GLU A 304 6.31 -28.15 -70.52
N HIS A 305 7.64 -28.21 -70.58
CA HIS A 305 8.52 -27.69 -69.54
C HIS A 305 8.39 -26.18 -69.35
N ILE A 306 8.30 -25.41 -70.44
CA ILE A 306 8.05 -23.96 -70.35
C ILE A 306 6.71 -23.69 -69.68
N LYS A 307 5.64 -24.44 -70.02
CA LYS A 307 4.34 -24.31 -69.35
C LYS A 307 4.44 -24.64 -67.86
N GLN A 308 5.18 -25.68 -67.49
CA GLN A 308 5.39 -26.06 -66.08
C GLN A 308 6.17 -24.98 -65.32
N GLN A 309 7.28 -24.51 -65.86
CA GLN A 309 8.07 -23.41 -65.29
C GLN A 309 7.26 -22.11 -65.18
N THR A 310 6.35 -21.85 -66.13
CA THR A 310 5.47 -20.68 -66.07
C THR A 310 4.47 -20.81 -64.91
N LYS A 311 3.94 -22.01 -64.64
CA LYS A 311 3.07 -22.28 -63.49
C LYS A 311 3.83 -22.14 -62.16
N GLU A 312 5.02 -22.72 -62.06
CA GLU A 312 5.87 -22.62 -60.86
C GLU A 312 6.29 -21.17 -60.60
N LYS A 313 6.63 -20.41 -61.64
CA LYS A 313 6.92 -18.98 -61.54
C LYS A 313 5.73 -18.22 -60.95
N GLU A 314 4.50 -18.50 -61.40
CA GLU A 314 3.32 -17.82 -60.89
C GLU A 314 2.97 -18.25 -59.45
N GLN A 315 3.20 -19.51 -59.09
CA GLN A 315 3.08 -20.00 -57.71
C GLN A 315 4.08 -19.29 -56.78
N LEU A 316 5.35 -19.25 -57.16
CA LEU A 316 6.40 -18.55 -56.40
C LEU A 316 6.11 -17.06 -56.28
N LYS A 317 5.57 -16.44 -57.32
CA LYS A 317 5.17 -15.03 -57.30
C LYS A 317 4.01 -14.80 -56.31
N ASN A 318 3.06 -15.72 -56.21
CA ASN A 318 1.99 -15.67 -55.22
C ASN A 318 2.52 -15.87 -53.80
N GLU A 319 3.45 -16.82 -53.58
CA GLU A 319 4.11 -17.01 -52.29
C GLU A 319 4.91 -15.77 -51.86
N ILE A 320 5.66 -15.15 -52.78
CA ILE A 320 6.36 -13.89 -52.52
C ILE A 320 5.38 -12.78 -52.16
N SER A 321 4.23 -12.71 -52.83
CA SER A 321 3.19 -11.72 -52.51
C SER A 321 2.64 -11.95 -51.09
N LEU A 322 2.37 -13.20 -50.72
CA LEU A 322 1.88 -13.54 -49.38
C LEU A 322 2.90 -13.19 -48.29
N LEU A 323 4.17 -13.53 -48.53
CA LEU A 323 5.28 -13.22 -47.62
C LEU A 323 5.49 -11.70 -47.49
N ARG A 324 5.33 -10.93 -48.57
CA ARG A 324 5.38 -9.46 -48.51
C ARG A 324 4.26 -8.90 -47.65
N SER A 325 3.03 -9.38 -47.81
CA SER A 325 1.91 -8.97 -46.96
C SER A 325 2.12 -9.37 -45.49
N GLN A 326 2.72 -10.53 -45.22
CA GLN A 326 3.12 -10.92 -43.85
C GLN A 326 4.20 -10.00 -43.28
N ILE A 327 5.21 -9.64 -44.06
CA ILE A 327 6.24 -8.68 -43.64
C ILE A 327 5.61 -7.33 -43.30
N GLU A 328 4.72 -6.81 -44.15
CA GLU A 328 4.01 -5.55 -43.89
C GLU A 328 3.13 -5.61 -42.63
N SER A 329 2.43 -6.72 -42.41
CA SER A 329 1.69 -6.96 -41.17
C SER A 329 2.61 -6.96 -39.95
N ASN A 330 3.70 -7.72 -40.00
CA ASN A 330 4.67 -7.80 -38.91
C ASN A 330 5.35 -6.44 -38.65
N GLN A 331 5.62 -5.65 -39.68
CA GLN A 331 6.17 -4.29 -39.56
C GLN A 331 5.19 -3.36 -38.83
N THR A 332 3.88 -3.54 -39.08
CA THR A 332 2.81 -2.82 -38.40
C THR A 332 2.73 -3.23 -36.93
N ASP A 333 2.82 -4.53 -36.63
CA ASP A 333 2.84 -5.03 -35.26
C ASP A 333 4.05 -4.57 -34.46
N ILE A 334 5.24 -4.55 -35.09
CA ILE A 334 6.46 -3.98 -34.49
C ILE A 334 6.28 -2.48 -34.21
N SER A 335 5.64 -1.75 -35.13
CA SER A 335 5.36 -0.33 -34.94
C SER A 335 4.39 -0.08 -33.78
N ASN A 336 3.35 -0.91 -33.66
CA ASN A 336 2.39 -0.90 -32.55
C ASN A 336 3.07 -1.23 -31.22
N ALA A 337 3.93 -2.26 -31.18
CA ALA A 337 4.69 -2.63 -30.00
C ALA A 337 5.67 -1.51 -29.57
N ASN A 338 6.33 -0.85 -30.52
CA ASN A 338 7.19 0.29 -30.24
C ASN A 338 6.41 1.51 -29.73
N TRP A 339 5.21 1.75 -30.26
CA TRP A 339 4.30 2.78 -29.76
C TRP A 339 3.84 2.49 -28.33
N LEU A 340 3.41 1.25 -28.07
CA LEU A 340 3.08 0.76 -26.72
C LEU A 340 4.25 0.95 -25.76
N LYS A 341 5.46 0.53 -26.16
CA LYS A 341 6.68 0.75 -25.37
C LYS A 341 6.89 2.22 -25.03
N LYS A 342 6.77 3.14 -26.00
CA LYS A 342 6.90 4.59 -25.77
C LYS A 342 5.83 5.13 -24.82
N ILE A 343 4.60 4.65 -24.90
CA ILE A 343 3.53 5.01 -23.97
C ILE A 343 3.83 4.52 -22.56
N LEU A 344 4.21 3.26 -22.42
CA LEU A 344 4.55 2.67 -21.11
C LEU A 344 5.75 3.38 -20.47
N THR A 345 6.72 3.82 -21.27
CA THR A 345 7.85 4.62 -20.79
C THR A 345 7.40 6.00 -20.26
N ARG A 346 6.33 6.58 -20.80
CA ARG A 346 5.74 7.84 -20.27
C ARG A 346 4.96 7.65 -18.98
N PHE A 347 4.45 6.45 -18.72
CA PHE A 347 3.67 6.12 -17.52
C PHE A 347 4.53 5.55 -16.38
N GLY A 348 5.84 5.36 -16.58
CA GLY A 348 6.74 4.88 -15.53
C GLY A 348 6.54 3.41 -15.14
N CYS A 349 5.94 2.60 -16.02
CA CYS A 349 5.67 1.19 -15.76
C CYS A 349 6.83 0.32 -16.31
N ASN A 350 7.37 -0.54 -15.46
CA ASN A 350 8.35 -1.56 -15.83
C ASN A 350 7.60 -2.79 -16.37
N PHE A 351 8.19 -3.61 -17.25
CA PHE A 351 7.54 -4.83 -17.74
C PHE A 351 7.08 -5.78 -16.62
N GLY A 352 7.76 -5.79 -15.46
CA GLY A 352 7.35 -6.55 -14.27
C GLY A 352 6.09 -6.03 -13.59
N ASP A 353 5.82 -4.72 -13.66
CA ASP A 353 4.58 -4.13 -13.15
C ASP A 353 3.40 -4.52 -14.06
N LEU A 354 3.65 -4.65 -15.37
CA LEU A 354 2.67 -5.08 -16.37
C LEU A 354 2.32 -6.57 -16.25
N GLU A 355 3.29 -7.44 -15.99
CA GLU A 355 3.02 -8.87 -15.74
C GLU A 355 2.25 -9.06 -14.42
N SER A 356 2.57 -8.25 -13.40
CA SER A 356 1.82 -8.22 -12.14
C SER A 356 0.39 -7.71 -12.35
N GLU A 357 0.21 -6.58 -13.05
CA GLU A 357 -1.11 -6.02 -13.33
C GLU A 357 -1.93 -6.90 -14.27
N LEU A 358 -1.33 -7.50 -15.30
CA LEU A 358 -2.02 -8.47 -16.17
C LEU A 358 -2.40 -9.74 -15.42
N SER A 359 -1.55 -10.24 -14.54
CA SER A 359 -1.88 -11.39 -13.68
C SER A 359 -3.02 -11.05 -12.71
N GLN A 360 -3.04 -9.83 -12.17
CA GLN A 360 -4.15 -9.34 -11.35
C GLN A 360 -5.43 -9.18 -12.18
N ILE A 361 -5.35 -8.69 -13.42
CA ILE A 361 -6.51 -8.57 -14.32
C ILE A 361 -7.06 -9.96 -14.69
N VAL A 362 -6.19 -10.94 -14.97
CA VAL A 362 -6.61 -12.33 -15.23
C VAL A 362 -7.26 -12.94 -13.99
N ALA A 363 -6.67 -12.76 -12.80
CA ALA A 363 -7.25 -13.23 -11.55
C ALA A 363 -8.61 -12.56 -11.24
N LEU A 364 -8.75 -11.27 -11.52
CA LEU A 364 -10.01 -10.55 -11.40
C LEU A 364 -11.04 -11.02 -12.43
N SER A 365 -10.63 -11.32 -13.67
CA SER A 365 -11.50 -11.88 -14.70
C SER A 365 -12.00 -13.28 -14.33
N ASP A 366 -11.13 -14.13 -13.79
CA ASP A 366 -11.50 -15.46 -13.30
C ASP A 366 -12.42 -15.37 -12.08
N SER A 367 -12.16 -14.43 -11.17
CA SER A 367 -13.05 -14.14 -10.03
C SER A 367 -14.42 -13.64 -10.51
N LEU A 368 -14.46 -12.78 -11.53
CA LEU A 368 -15.70 -12.25 -12.10
C LEU A 368 -16.51 -13.36 -12.78
N SER A 369 -15.85 -14.28 -13.50
CA SER A 369 -16.47 -15.48 -14.05
C SER A 369 -17.06 -16.39 -12.96
N GLN A 370 -16.35 -16.58 -11.84
CA GLN A 370 -16.85 -17.33 -10.69
C GLN A 370 -18.06 -16.65 -10.03
N ILE A 371 -18.00 -15.33 -9.81
CA ILE A 371 -19.12 -14.56 -9.25
C ILE A 371 -20.32 -14.61 -10.19
N GLN A 372 -20.12 -14.51 -11.50
CA GLN A 372 -21.20 -14.58 -12.48
C GLN A 372 -21.83 -15.99 -12.54
N ASN A 373 -21.04 -17.05 -12.38
CA ASN A 373 -21.56 -18.41 -12.22
C ASN A 373 -22.35 -18.56 -10.91
N GLN A 374 -21.86 -18.01 -9.78
CA GLN A 374 -22.60 -18.01 -8.52
C GLN A 374 -23.91 -17.21 -8.62
N ALA A 375 -23.89 -16.07 -9.29
CA ALA A 375 -25.08 -15.26 -9.55
C ALA A 375 -26.11 -16.02 -10.40
N ASN A 376 -25.67 -16.73 -11.44
CA ASN A 376 -26.54 -17.58 -12.27
C ASN A 376 -27.15 -18.73 -11.46
N ILE A 377 -26.37 -19.41 -10.61
CA ILE A 377 -26.87 -20.46 -9.71
C ILE A 377 -27.90 -19.90 -8.73
N ALA A 378 -27.60 -18.74 -8.11
CA ALA A 378 -28.51 -18.07 -7.19
C ALA A 378 -29.80 -17.65 -7.89
N GLN A 379 -29.72 -17.16 -9.13
CA GLN A 379 -30.87 -16.75 -9.92
C GLN A 379 -31.75 -17.94 -10.33
N ASN A 380 -31.14 -19.08 -10.66
CA ASN A 380 -31.88 -20.32 -10.90
C ASN A 380 -32.61 -20.79 -9.64
N HIS A 381 -31.93 -20.79 -8.48
CA HIS A 381 -32.55 -21.09 -7.18
C HIS A 381 -33.72 -20.15 -6.86
N LEU A 382 -33.57 -18.85 -7.17
CA LEU A 382 -34.63 -17.85 -6.96
C LEU A 382 -35.83 -18.12 -7.87
N SER A 383 -35.60 -18.53 -9.12
CA SER A 383 -36.64 -18.93 -10.06
C SER A 383 -37.38 -20.20 -9.60
N GLU A 384 -36.66 -21.19 -9.08
CA GLU A 384 -37.25 -22.41 -8.50
C GLU A 384 -38.10 -22.09 -7.28
N LEU A 385 -37.58 -21.29 -6.34
CA LEU A 385 -38.31 -20.84 -5.15
C LEU A 385 -39.56 -20.04 -5.51
N ASN A 386 -39.48 -19.15 -6.50
CA ASN A 386 -40.65 -18.39 -6.97
C ASN A 386 -41.72 -19.32 -7.57
N SER A 387 -41.30 -20.32 -8.36
CA SER A 387 -42.21 -21.31 -8.92
C SER A 387 -42.88 -22.14 -7.82
N GLU A 388 -42.13 -22.48 -6.77
CA GLU A 388 -42.67 -23.23 -5.64
C GLU A 388 -43.62 -22.39 -4.77
N ILE A 389 -43.33 -21.11 -4.59
CA ILE A 389 -44.23 -20.15 -3.91
C ILE A 389 -45.55 -20.02 -4.68
N GLU A 390 -45.51 -19.86 -6.00
CA GLU A 390 -46.74 -19.76 -6.80
C GLU A 390 -47.56 -21.05 -6.73
N ARG A 391 -46.90 -22.22 -6.81
CA ARG A 391 -47.57 -23.50 -6.58
C ARG A 391 -48.23 -23.58 -5.20
N LYS A 392 -47.54 -23.12 -4.15
CA LYS A 392 -48.09 -23.12 -2.78
C LYS A 392 -49.24 -22.13 -2.61
N LYS A 393 -49.21 -20.97 -3.29
CA LYS A 393 -50.33 -20.03 -3.32
C LYS A 393 -51.56 -20.65 -4.00
N GLU A 394 -51.38 -21.34 -5.12
CA GLU A 394 -52.47 -22.05 -5.80
C GLU A 394 -53.09 -23.15 -4.92
N GLU A 395 -52.25 -23.96 -4.27
CA GLU A 395 -52.69 -24.97 -3.28
C GLU A 395 -53.48 -24.32 -2.15
N LEU A 396 -53.04 -23.18 -1.62
CA LEU A 396 -53.72 -22.46 -0.54
C LEU A 396 -55.08 -21.91 -0.99
N VAL A 397 -55.18 -21.37 -2.21
CA VAL A 397 -56.45 -20.92 -2.80
C VAL A 397 -57.42 -22.08 -2.95
N GLN A 398 -56.94 -23.25 -3.41
CA GLN A 398 -57.78 -24.45 -3.51
C GLN A 398 -58.23 -24.94 -2.14
N ASN A 399 -57.32 -25.02 -1.17
CA ASN A 399 -57.65 -25.41 0.19
C ASN A 399 -58.68 -24.46 0.83
N LYS A 400 -58.56 -23.15 0.60
CA LYS A 400 -59.53 -22.17 1.08
C LYS A 400 -60.92 -22.38 0.47
N LYS A 401 -61.00 -22.65 -0.84
CA LYS A 401 -62.27 -23.01 -1.51
C LYS A 401 -62.88 -24.28 -0.91
N SER A 402 -62.06 -25.30 -0.64
CA SER A 402 -62.51 -26.55 0.00
C SER A 402 -63.01 -26.31 1.43
N VAL A 403 -62.30 -25.51 2.23
CA VAL A 403 -62.74 -25.12 3.58
C VAL A 403 -64.06 -24.35 3.53
N ASP A 404 -64.20 -23.36 2.64
CA ASP A 404 -65.44 -22.59 2.47
C ASP A 404 -66.61 -23.49 2.05
N PHE A 405 -66.36 -24.49 1.18
CA PHE A 405 -67.33 -25.50 0.79
C PHE A 405 -67.77 -26.34 2.00
N TYR A 406 -66.83 -26.94 2.73
CA TYR A 406 -67.15 -27.76 3.91
C TYR A 406 -67.79 -26.95 5.04
N GLN A 407 -67.43 -25.66 5.19
CA GLN A 407 -68.05 -24.79 6.17
C GLN A 407 -69.50 -24.48 5.80
N LYS A 408 -69.80 -24.20 4.52
CA LYS A 408 -71.18 -24.07 4.02
C LYS A 408 -71.97 -25.36 4.22
N GLU A 409 -71.37 -26.51 3.94
CA GLU A 409 -72.01 -27.82 4.11
C GLU A 409 -72.27 -28.13 5.58
N LYS A 410 -71.31 -27.84 6.48
CA LYS A 410 -71.49 -27.91 7.93
C LYS A 410 -72.62 -27.00 8.42
N PHE A 411 -72.72 -25.77 7.92
CA PHE A 411 -73.82 -24.87 8.27
C PHE A 411 -75.18 -25.38 7.75
N LYS A 412 -75.21 -25.99 6.56
CA LYS A 412 -76.41 -26.64 6.01
C LYS A 412 -76.84 -27.80 6.89
N LEU A 413 -75.93 -28.71 7.22
CA LEU A 413 -76.16 -29.84 8.12
C LEU A 413 -76.58 -29.37 9.53
N PHE A 414 -75.98 -28.29 10.05
CA PHE A 414 -76.39 -27.71 11.33
C PHE A 414 -77.82 -27.18 11.30
N ARG A 415 -78.23 -26.49 10.22
CA ARG A 415 -79.64 -26.07 10.03
C ARG A 415 -80.58 -27.26 9.89
N GLU A 416 -80.21 -28.28 9.13
CA GLU A 416 -81.01 -29.51 8.98
C GLU A 416 -81.14 -30.24 10.30
N ASN A 417 -80.08 -30.35 11.09
CA ASN A 417 -80.09 -30.96 12.41
C ASN A 417 -80.95 -30.15 13.40
N ASN A 418 -80.87 -28.82 13.39
CA ASN A 418 -81.77 -27.98 14.19
C ASN A 418 -83.23 -28.11 13.75
N LYS A 419 -83.52 -28.20 12.44
CA LYS A 419 -84.89 -28.49 11.96
C LYS A 419 -85.37 -29.87 12.40
N LEU A 420 -84.50 -30.88 12.37
CA LEU A 420 -84.82 -32.23 12.85
C LEU A 420 -85.07 -32.23 14.36
N LYS A 421 -84.27 -31.50 15.15
CA LYS A 421 -84.54 -31.26 16.57
C LYS A 421 -85.86 -30.55 16.81
N ASP A 422 -86.14 -29.47 16.08
CA ASP A 422 -87.42 -28.75 16.18
C ASP A 422 -88.62 -29.63 15.79
N MET A 423 -88.45 -30.59 14.87
CA MET A 423 -89.49 -31.57 14.52
C MET A 423 -89.67 -32.61 15.63
N LEU A 424 -88.57 -33.15 16.19
CA LEU A 424 -88.63 -34.08 17.32
C LEU A 424 -89.24 -33.42 18.57
N GLU A 425 -88.89 -32.16 18.87
CA GLU A 425 -89.47 -31.39 19.98
C GLU A 425 -90.92 -30.96 19.75
N LYS A 426 -91.41 -31.00 18.49
CA LYS A 426 -92.82 -30.78 18.13
C LYS A 426 -93.64 -32.06 18.06
N ASP A 427 -93.02 -33.21 17.86
CA ASP A 427 -93.68 -34.52 17.95
C ASP A 427 -93.79 -35.01 19.41
N ASP A 428 -93.01 -34.45 20.34
CA ASP A 428 -93.11 -34.67 21.79
C ASP A 428 -94.05 -33.68 22.53
N LYS A 429 -94.92 -32.94 21.80
CA LYS A 429 -96.00 -32.10 22.35
C LYS A 429 -97.33 -32.39 21.65
#